data_AF-A0A562IVA5-F1
#
_entry.id   AF-A0A562IVA5-F1
#
_cell.length_a   1.000
_cell.length_b   1.000
_cell.length_c   1.000
_cell.angle_alpha   90.00
_cell.angle_beta   90.00
_cell.angle_gamma   90.00
#
_symmetry.space_group_name_H-M   'P 1'
#
loop_
_entity.id
_entity.type
_entity.pdbx_description
1 polymer ?
#
loop_
_entity_poly.entity_id
_entity_poly.type
_entity_poly.pdbx_seq_one_letter_code
_entity_poly.pdbx_strand_id
1 'polypeptide(L)'
;MPLLTVGHGPDDRTRLGERLRTSRITELVDVRRFPGSRVNPEVRREALEAWLPERGVAYRWEEQLGGRRRGARGRRRGALPGPVLPGRS
;
A
#
# COMPACT_ATOMS: atom_id res chain seq x y z
N MET A 1 10.77 13.82 0.47
CA MET A 1 10.44 12.98 -0.71
C MET A 1 8.99 12.53 -0.62
N PRO A 2 8.23 12.51 -1.72
CA PRO A 2 6.83 12.10 -1.69
C PRO A 2 6.70 10.57 -1.55
N LEU A 3 5.71 10.12 -0.76
CA LEU A 3 5.29 8.72 -0.69
C LEU A 3 3.96 8.59 -1.43
N LEU A 4 3.90 7.65 -2.38
CA LEU A 4 2.72 7.39 -3.19
C LEU A 4 2.26 5.95 -2.98
N THR A 5 0.95 5.73 -2.99
CA THR A 5 0.36 4.39 -2.99
C THR A 5 -0.03 4.00 -4.40
N VAL A 6 0.38 2.83 -4.86
CA VAL A 6 0.00 2.27 -6.15
C VAL A 6 -0.76 0.97 -5.94
N GLY A 7 -2.00 0.91 -6.41
CA GLY A 7 -2.74 -0.35 -6.56
C GLY A 7 -2.40 -1.00 -7.90
N HIS A 8 -2.35 -2.33 -7.96
CA HIS A 8 -2.00 -3.05 -9.19
C HIS A 8 -3.21 -3.56 -10.00
N GLY A 9 -4.45 -3.43 -9.50
CA GLY A 9 -5.67 -3.78 -10.25
C GLY A 9 -5.56 -5.08 -11.09
N PRO A 10 -6.18 -5.11 -12.29
CA PRO A 10 -5.90 -6.10 -13.33
C PRO A 10 -4.74 -5.70 -14.24
N ASP A 11 -3.89 -4.73 -13.85
CA ASP A 11 -2.86 -4.17 -14.73
C ASP A 11 -1.75 -5.20 -14.97
N ASP A 12 -1.45 -5.46 -16.23
CA ASP A 12 -0.30 -6.25 -16.65
C ASP A 12 1.03 -5.48 -16.48
N ARG A 13 2.15 -6.15 -16.82
CA ARG A 13 3.50 -5.59 -16.81
C ARG A 13 3.59 -4.24 -17.51
N THR A 14 2.96 -4.11 -18.67
CA THR A 14 3.06 -2.92 -19.51
C THR A 14 2.34 -1.76 -18.87
N ARG A 15 1.08 -1.97 -18.46
CA ARG A 15 0.24 -0.92 -17.88
C ARG A 15 0.75 -0.46 -16.52
N LEU A 16 1.21 -1.39 -15.68
CA LEU A 16 1.82 -1.05 -14.41
C LEU A 16 3.14 -0.29 -14.61
N GLY A 17 4.01 -0.78 -15.50
CA GLY A 17 5.28 -0.13 -15.81
C GLY A 17 5.14 1.31 -16.32
N GLU A 18 4.20 1.56 -17.23
CA GLU A 18 3.91 2.92 -17.71
C GLU A 18 3.37 3.84 -16.62
N ARG A 19 2.50 3.32 -15.74
CA ARG A 19 1.99 4.10 -14.60
C ARG A 19 3.11 4.51 -13.64
N LEU A 20 4.04 3.61 -13.34
CA LEU A 20 5.19 3.91 -12.48
C LEU A 20 6.10 4.95 -13.13
N ARG A 21 6.39 4.82 -14.43
CA ARG A 21 7.21 5.78 -15.18
C ARG A 21 6.59 7.17 -15.26
N THR A 22 5.32 7.27 -15.64
CA THR A 22 4.60 8.55 -15.74
C THR A 22 4.50 9.25 -14.38
N SER A 23 4.45 8.48 -13.30
CA SER A 23 4.49 8.98 -11.91
C SER A 23 5.90 9.27 -11.41
N ARG A 24 6.95 9.08 -12.22
CA ARG A 24 8.37 9.23 -11.87
C ARG A 24 8.76 8.44 -10.62
N ILE A 25 8.17 7.28 -10.43
CA ILE A 25 8.50 6.38 -9.32
C ILE A 25 9.82 5.68 -9.64
N THR A 26 10.78 5.78 -8.73
CA THR A 26 12.11 5.17 -8.85
C THR A 26 12.24 3.88 -8.03
N GLU A 27 11.35 3.66 -7.07
CA GLU A 27 11.38 2.49 -6.20
C GLU A 27 9.95 2.06 -5.85
N LEU A 28 9.66 0.78 -6.03
CA LEU A 28 8.43 0.13 -5.60
C LEU A 28 8.71 -0.70 -4.35
N VAL A 29 8.02 -0.34 -3.25
CA VAL A 29 8.05 -1.09 -2.00
C VAL A 29 6.79 -1.92 -1.90
N ASP A 30 6.95 -3.24 -1.99
CA ASP A 30 5.85 -4.19 -1.83
C ASP A 30 5.65 -4.50 -0.34
N VAL A 31 4.47 -4.19 0.18
CA VAL A 31 4.09 -4.47 1.58
C VAL A 31 3.08 -5.61 1.68
N ARG A 32 2.85 -6.36 0.60
CA ARG A 32 1.93 -7.51 0.62
C ARG A 32 2.56 -8.62 1.46
N ARG A 33 1.78 -9.19 2.38
CA ARG A 33 2.22 -10.35 3.19
C ARG A 33 2.55 -11.57 2.32
N PHE A 34 1.76 -11.79 1.27
CA PHE A 34 1.97 -12.88 0.34
C PHE A 34 1.97 -12.31 -1.08
N PRO A 35 3.13 -11.90 -1.61
CA PRO A 35 3.24 -11.33 -2.96
C PRO A 35 3.20 -12.40 -4.07
N GLY A 36 2.53 -13.53 -3.83
CA GLY A 36 2.24 -14.56 -4.83
C GLY A 36 0.86 -14.32 -5.44
N SER A 37 0.78 -13.56 -6.53
CA SER A 37 -0.49 -13.35 -7.23
C SER A 37 -0.82 -14.57 -8.10
N ARG A 38 -1.94 -15.26 -7.82
CA ARG A 38 -2.48 -16.34 -8.69
C ARG A 38 -3.19 -15.80 -9.92
N VAL A 39 -3.75 -14.58 -9.85
CA VAL A 39 -4.60 -14.00 -10.91
C VAL A 39 -3.77 -13.24 -11.94
N ASN A 40 -2.63 -12.69 -11.55
CA ASN A 40 -1.77 -11.93 -12.43
C ASN A 40 -0.30 -12.34 -12.21
N PRO A 41 0.24 -13.23 -13.06
CA PRO A 41 1.60 -13.73 -12.95
C PRO A 41 2.66 -12.62 -12.97
N GLU A 42 2.45 -11.53 -13.69
CA GLU A 42 3.42 -10.43 -13.87
C GLU A 42 3.62 -9.58 -12.60
N VAL A 43 2.70 -9.67 -11.65
CA VAL A 43 2.77 -8.95 -10.36
C VAL A 43 3.12 -9.86 -9.20
N ARG A 44 3.57 -11.09 -9.47
CA ARG A 44 4.24 -11.92 -8.45
C ARG A 44 5.60 -11.31 -8.12
N ARG A 45 6.06 -11.55 -6.89
CA ARG A 45 7.35 -11.04 -6.41
C ARG A 45 8.49 -11.28 -7.40
N GLU A 46 8.64 -12.51 -7.87
CA GLU A 46 9.76 -12.92 -8.71
C GLU A 46 9.72 -12.21 -10.08
N ALA A 47 8.52 -11.97 -10.61
CA ALA A 47 8.37 -11.23 -11.86
C ALA A 47 8.71 -9.76 -11.65
N LEU A 48 8.20 -9.13 -10.58
CA LEU A 48 8.48 -7.74 -10.25
C LEU A 48 9.98 -7.50 -10.02
N GLU A 49 10.64 -8.40 -9.29
CA GLU A 49 12.10 -8.39 -9.09
C GLU A 49 12.86 -8.44 -10.42
N ALA A 50 12.36 -9.19 -11.40
CA ALA A 50 13.00 -9.34 -12.70
C ALA A 50 12.78 -8.13 -13.63
N TRP A 51 11.54 -7.68 -13.84
CA TRP A 51 11.24 -6.73 -14.91
C TRP A 51 11.24 -5.25 -14.49
N LEU A 52 11.03 -4.91 -13.21
CA LEU A 52 11.03 -3.51 -12.78
C LEU A 52 12.38 -2.80 -13.01
N PRO A 53 13.54 -3.45 -12.75
CA PRO A 53 14.84 -2.86 -13.04
C PRO A 53 15.03 -2.51 -14.52
N GLU A 54 14.49 -3.31 -15.44
CA GLU A 54 14.52 -3.04 -16.89
C GLU A 54 13.81 -1.73 -17.26
N ARG A 55 12.91 -1.25 -16.39
CA ARG A 55 12.18 0.02 -16.55
C ARG A 55 12.72 1.14 -15.66
N GLY A 56 13.87 0.93 -15.01
CA GLY A 56 14.50 1.91 -14.12
C GLY A 56 13.80 2.08 -12.77
N VAL A 57 13.03 1.08 -12.34
CA VAL A 57 12.34 1.07 -11.05
C VAL A 57 12.97 0.00 -10.17
N ALA A 58 13.53 0.39 -9.03
CA ALA A 58 13.99 -0.55 -8.02
C ALA A 58 12.80 -1.27 -7.36
N TYR A 59 13.00 -2.52 -6.95
CA TYR A 59 11.99 -3.28 -6.22
C TYR A 59 12.56 -3.73 -4.88
N ARG A 60 11.77 -3.56 -3.81
CA ARG A 60 12.02 -4.24 -2.54
C ARG A 60 10.73 -4.75 -1.94
N TRP A 61 10.82 -5.90 -1.28
CA TRP A 61 9.72 -6.44 -0.49
C TRP A 61 9.97 -6.13 0.99
N GLU A 62 8.98 -5.52 1.64
CA GLU A 62 9.02 -5.15 3.05
C GLU A 62 7.90 -5.87 3.81
N GLU A 63 8.19 -7.12 4.19
CA GLU A 63 7.22 -7.99 4.85
C GLU A 63 6.75 -7.43 6.20
N GLN A 64 7.61 -6.70 6.93
CA GLN A 64 7.30 -6.20 8.28
C GLN A 64 6.17 -5.16 8.28
N LEU A 65 6.00 -4.44 7.16
CA LEU A 65 4.91 -3.49 6.96
C LEU A 65 3.62 -4.18 6.50
N GLY A 66 3.68 -5.47 6.18
CA GLY A 66 2.58 -6.27 5.68
C GLY A 66 1.70 -6.92 6.75
N GLY A 67 0.46 -7.19 6.37
CA GLY A 67 -0.52 -7.90 7.19
C GLY A 67 -1.50 -6.99 7.92
N ARG A 68 -2.59 -7.57 8.42
CA ARG A 68 -3.55 -6.84 9.23
C ARG A 68 -2.85 -6.41 10.52
N ARG A 69 -2.96 -5.13 10.88
CA ARG A 69 -2.70 -4.68 12.25
C ARG A 69 -3.42 -5.65 13.19
N ARG A 70 -2.68 -6.35 14.06
CA ARG A 70 -3.31 -6.96 15.25
C ARG A 70 -3.95 -5.78 15.94
N GLY A 71 -5.28 -5.71 15.92
CA GLY A 71 -6.00 -4.54 16.39
C GLY A 71 -5.41 -4.15 17.72
N ALA A 72 -4.85 -2.93 17.81
CA ALA A 72 -4.79 -2.28 19.09
C ALA A 72 -6.22 -2.36 19.58
N ARG A 73 -6.49 -3.20 20.60
CA ARG A 73 -7.76 -3.24 21.32
C ARG A 73 -8.13 -1.77 21.46
N GLY A 74 -9.17 -1.36 20.75
CA GLY A 74 -9.43 0.06 20.56
C GLY A 74 -9.39 0.70 21.92
N ARG A 75 -8.45 1.64 22.14
CA ARG A 75 -8.70 2.63 23.18
C ARG A 75 -10.02 3.24 22.74
N ARG A 76 -11.10 2.89 23.44
CA ARG A 76 -12.37 3.58 23.31
C ARG A 76 -11.99 5.06 23.41
N ARG A 77 -12.23 5.84 22.35
CA ARG A 77 -12.30 7.29 22.52
C ARG A 77 -13.35 7.47 23.59
N GLY A 78 -12.93 7.84 24.80
CA GLY A 78 -13.86 8.28 25.83
C GLY A 78 -14.75 9.32 25.15
N ALA A 79 -16.06 9.15 25.26
CA ALA A 79 -17.02 10.13 24.79
C ALA A 79 -16.54 11.50 25.28
N LEU A 80 -16.42 12.46 24.35
CA LEU A 80 -16.28 13.85 24.75
C LEU A 80 -17.50 14.15 25.65
N PRO A 81 -17.33 14.66 26.87
CA PRO A 81 -18.47 15.06 27.67
C PRO A 81 -19.28 16.05 26.83
N GLY A 82 -20.55 15.73 26.59
CA GLY A 82 -21.47 16.62 25.89
C GLY A 82 -21.53 17.97 26.62
N PRO A 83 -21.81 19.07 25.90
CA PRO A 83 -21.89 20.38 26.53
C PRO A 83 -22.99 20.37 27.61
N VAL A 84 -22.61 20.70 28.84
CA VAL A 84 -23.57 21.01 29.91
C VAL A 84 -24.21 22.35 29.54
N LEU A 85 -25.45 22.31 29.09
CA LEU A 85 -26.27 23.52 28.96
C LEU A 85 -26.78 23.90 30.35
N PRO A 86 -26.57 25.14 30.83
CA PRO A 86 -27.15 25.58 32.08
C PRO A 86 -28.66 25.66 31.95
N GLY A 87 -29.36 25.00 32.87
CA GLY A 87 -30.81 25.04 32.99
C GLY A 87 -31.30 26.48 33.13
N ARG A 88 -32.37 26.79 32.40
CA ARG A 88 -33.12 28.03 32.58
C ARG A 88 -34.35 27.73 33.42
N SER A 89 -34.48 28.48 34.51
CA SER A 89 -35.69 28.61 35.32
C SER A 89 -36.88 29.11 34.52
#